data_AF-A0A9P0EM60-F1
#
_entry.id   AF-A0A9P0EM60-F1
#
_cell.length_a   1.000
_cell.length_b   1.000
_cell.length_c   1.000
_cell.angle_alpha   90.00
_cell.angle_beta   90.00
_cell.angle_gamma   90.00
#
_symmetry.space_group_name_H-M   'P 1'
#
loop_
_entity.id
_entity.type
_entity.pdbx_description
1 polymer ?
#
loop_
_entity_poly.entity_id
_entity_poly.type
_entity_poly.pdbx_seq_one_letter_code
_entity_poly.pdbx_strand_id
1 'polypeptide(L)'
;MHFSTAVVALAASLQITYAAPSEKLVRESSLRLIKTSEDDPGQWVTEEEKYENFTAKKIGFIDITEIRDVDVLSRLSKTDAENAASIQAVTYPSKVEHVDEAEGLISKASSTNPQSWLRTLTNYNTRHYQSSTGTQAATWLFNTVKSVASANSAITVRQVTHSFNQPSIIATLPGTTDDLIIVGAHLDSTTGSSSSRSPGADDNGSGSVTILEALRVLAEGGYKPKNTIEFHWYGGEEGGLLGSKDVYSQYKTQNKNVLAFVNQDMTGYSPSGKVAVYTDYVDSALTSYVRVVATQYTGSAPSSSKCGYGCSDHASANSNGFPAAFVNEEVFENSNPNIHTSRDTYDSIQWDSVLRHIKFTVGFLVEASYI
;
A
#
# COMPACT_ATOMS: atom_id res chain seq x y z
N MET A 1 -76.80 -16.38 -40.92
CA MET A 1 -76.18 -17.62 -40.43
C MET A 1 -74.70 -17.59 -40.78
N HIS A 2 -73.86 -17.75 -39.75
CA HIS A 2 -72.42 -18.11 -39.73
C HIS A 2 -71.42 -17.26 -40.55
N PHE A 3 -70.60 -16.39 -39.93
CA PHE A 3 -69.43 -16.57 -39.04
C PHE A 3 -68.09 -16.68 -39.79
N SER A 4 -67.23 -15.68 -39.54
CA SER A 4 -65.76 -15.69 -39.40
C SER A 4 -64.90 -16.19 -40.57
N THR A 5 -63.72 -15.64 -40.87
CA THR A 5 -62.66 -15.20 -39.95
C THR A 5 -61.70 -14.27 -40.71
N ALA A 6 -61.34 -13.13 -40.12
CA ALA A 6 -60.24 -12.28 -40.60
C ALA A 6 -58.90 -12.85 -40.11
N VAL A 7 -57.96 -13.05 -41.03
CA VAL A 7 -56.58 -13.45 -40.71
C VAL A 7 -55.81 -12.18 -40.30
N VAL A 8 -55.61 -12.00 -39.01
CA VAL A 8 -54.68 -11.00 -38.45
C VAL A 8 -53.32 -11.65 -38.34
N ALA A 9 -52.35 -11.15 -39.11
CA ALA A 9 -50.95 -11.49 -38.95
C ALA A 9 -50.43 -10.86 -37.66
N LEU A 10 -50.20 -11.67 -36.63
CA LEU A 10 -49.46 -11.25 -35.44
C LEU A 10 -47.97 -11.17 -35.80
N ALA A 11 -47.43 -9.96 -35.83
CA ALA A 11 -45.99 -9.74 -35.79
C ALA A 11 -45.48 -10.21 -34.41
N ALA A 12 -44.69 -11.28 -34.39
CA ALA A 12 -43.97 -11.70 -33.20
C ALA A 12 -42.88 -10.66 -32.88
N SER A 13 -43.15 -9.79 -31.93
CA SER A 13 -42.11 -9.01 -31.26
C SER A 13 -41.26 -9.98 -30.43
N LEU A 14 -40.04 -10.27 -30.88
CA LEU A 14 -39.02 -10.82 -29.99
C LEU A 14 -38.71 -9.75 -28.93
N GLN A 15 -39.35 -9.87 -27.76
CA GLN A 15 -38.81 -9.28 -26.55
C GLN A 15 -37.54 -10.05 -26.22
N ILE A 16 -36.38 -9.44 -26.47
CA ILE A 16 -35.13 -9.85 -25.84
C ILE A 16 -35.28 -9.46 -24.37
N THR A 17 -35.82 -10.40 -23.58
CA THR A 17 -35.66 -10.34 -22.13
C THR A 17 -34.17 -10.50 -21.85
N TYR A 18 -33.52 -9.42 -21.40
CA TYR A 18 -32.31 -9.56 -20.62
C TYR A 18 -32.70 -10.33 -19.36
N ALA A 19 -32.54 -11.65 -19.41
CA ALA A 19 -32.56 -12.46 -18.22
C ALA A 19 -31.34 -12.04 -17.39
N ALA A 20 -31.57 -11.15 -16.44
CA ALA A 20 -30.71 -11.06 -15.26
C ALA A 20 -30.54 -12.49 -14.73
N PRO A 21 -29.31 -12.96 -14.44
CA PRO A 21 -29.13 -14.29 -13.89
C PRO A 21 -29.94 -14.37 -12.59
N SER A 22 -30.93 -15.27 -12.58
CA SER A 22 -31.85 -15.46 -11.47
C SER A 22 -31.08 -15.89 -10.23
N GLU A 23 -31.33 -15.21 -9.12
CA GLU A 23 -30.87 -15.55 -7.78
C GLU A 23 -31.14 -17.02 -7.43
N LYS A 24 -30.06 -17.81 -7.33
CA LYS A 24 -29.85 -18.80 -6.26
C LYS A 24 -28.46 -19.43 -6.36
N LEU A 25 -27.45 -18.62 -6.06
CA LEU A 25 -26.26 -19.14 -5.40
C LEU A 25 -26.39 -18.68 -3.96
N VAL A 26 -26.51 -19.62 -3.03
CA VAL A 26 -26.06 -19.38 -1.66
C VAL A 26 -24.59 -19.04 -1.82
N ARG A 27 -24.30 -17.74 -1.92
CA ARG A 27 -22.95 -17.22 -2.13
C ARG A 27 -22.16 -17.73 -0.94
N GLU A 28 -21.23 -18.66 -1.15
CA GLU A 28 -20.38 -19.09 -0.06
C GLU A 28 -19.67 -17.84 0.45
N SER A 29 -19.91 -17.48 1.70
CA SER A 29 -19.41 -16.25 2.35
C SER A 29 -17.87 -16.21 2.46
N SER A 30 -17.19 -17.21 1.89
CA SER A 30 -15.74 -17.40 1.86
C SER A 30 -15.09 -16.99 0.54
N LEU A 31 -15.86 -16.75 -0.54
CA LEU A 31 -15.30 -16.39 -1.83
C LEU A 31 -14.97 -14.90 -1.93
N ARG A 32 -13.89 -14.60 -2.65
CA ARG A 32 -13.31 -13.27 -2.85
C ARG A 32 -13.25 -12.96 -4.35
N LEU A 33 -13.65 -11.76 -4.74
CA LEU A 33 -13.57 -11.31 -6.13
C LEU A 33 -12.22 -10.63 -6.36
N ILE A 34 -11.40 -11.23 -7.21
CA ILE A 34 -10.02 -10.82 -7.47
C ILE A 34 -9.87 -10.33 -8.90
N LYS A 35 -9.14 -9.23 -9.08
CA LYS A 35 -8.69 -8.73 -10.40
C LYS A 35 -7.17 -8.78 -10.48
N THR A 36 -6.64 -9.16 -11.64
CA THR A 36 -5.19 -9.17 -11.93
C THR A 36 -4.78 -8.20 -13.05
N SER A 37 -5.72 -7.49 -13.64
CA SER A 37 -5.47 -6.42 -14.62
C SER A 37 -6.70 -5.53 -14.78
N GLU A 38 -6.55 -4.42 -15.50
CA GLU A 38 -7.66 -3.53 -15.84
C GLU A 38 -8.66 -4.16 -16.82
N ASP A 39 -8.20 -5.14 -17.63
CA ASP A 39 -9.04 -5.88 -18.60
C ASP A 39 -9.74 -7.09 -17.96
N ASP A 40 -9.29 -7.51 -16.78
CA ASP A 40 -9.84 -8.68 -16.08
C ASP A 40 -11.21 -8.32 -15.47
N PRO A 41 -12.32 -8.97 -15.87
CA PRO A 41 -13.64 -8.71 -15.28
C PRO A 41 -13.73 -9.13 -13.80
N GLY A 42 -12.74 -9.87 -13.31
CA GLY A 42 -12.64 -10.39 -11.97
C GLY A 42 -13.06 -11.85 -11.86
N GLN A 43 -12.33 -12.60 -11.05
CA GLN A 43 -12.57 -14.01 -10.77
C GLN A 43 -12.93 -14.22 -9.29
N TRP A 44 -13.95 -15.03 -9.02
CA TRP A 44 -14.24 -15.49 -7.67
C TRP A 44 -13.29 -16.62 -7.29
N VAL A 45 -12.58 -16.46 -6.19
CA VAL A 45 -11.63 -17.44 -5.65
C VAL A 45 -11.79 -17.58 -4.14
N THR A 46 -11.38 -18.71 -3.60
CA THR A 46 -11.15 -18.90 -2.17
C THR A 46 -9.87 -18.18 -1.72
N GLU A 47 -9.67 -18.02 -0.41
CA GLU A 47 -8.42 -17.45 0.12
C GLU A 47 -7.18 -18.31 -0.21
N GLU A 48 -7.31 -19.63 -0.25
CA GLU A 48 -6.23 -20.55 -0.63
C GLU A 48 -5.83 -20.38 -2.09
N GLU A 49 -6.82 -20.27 -2.98
CA GLU A 49 -6.61 -20.04 -4.40
C GLU A 49 -5.92 -18.70 -4.70
N LYS A 50 -6.01 -17.68 -3.83
CA LYS A 50 -5.26 -16.42 -4.04
C LYS A 50 -3.76 -16.67 -4.09
N TYR A 51 -3.25 -17.46 -3.15
CA TYR A 51 -1.82 -17.74 -3.11
C TYR A 51 -1.40 -18.61 -4.29
N GLU A 52 -2.09 -19.73 -4.51
CA GLU A 52 -1.74 -20.69 -5.55
C GLU A 52 -1.83 -20.11 -6.96
N ASN A 53 -2.85 -19.27 -7.21
CA ASN A 53 -3.09 -18.72 -8.52
C ASN A 53 -2.31 -17.43 -8.78
N PHE A 54 -2.00 -16.64 -7.76
CA PHE A 54 -1.44 -15.30 -7.94
C PHE A 54 -0.10 -15.11 -7.23
N THR A 55 -0.08 -15.07 -5.89
CA THR A 55 1.12 -14.77 -5.09
C THR A 55 2.30 -15.71 -5.42
N ALA A 56 2.08 -17.02 -5.41
CA ALA A 56 3.12 -18.02 -5.71
C ALA A 56 3.67 -17.92 -7.14
N LYS A 57 2.90 -17.31 -8.05
CA LYS A 57 3.27 -17.08 -9.46
C LYS A 57 3.76 -15.65 -9.72
N LYS A 58 3.91 -14.83 -8.67
CA LYS A 58 4.29 -13.41 -8.74
C LYS A 58 3.36 -12.58 -9.64
N ILE A 59 2.06 -12.88 -9.57
CA ILE A 59 1.01 -12.12 -10.27
C ILE A 59 0.38 -11.22 -9.21
N GLY A 60 0.51 -9.90 -9.39
CA GLY A 60 -0.15 -8.93 -8.53
C GLY A 60 -1.67 -8.93 -8.73
N PHE A 61 -2.41 -8.63 -7.67
CA PHE A 61 -3.86 -8.72 -7.68
C PHE A 61 -4.49 -7.79 -6.65
N ILE A 62 -5.75 -7.42 -6.89
CA ILE A 62 -6.54 -6.61 -5.96
C ILE A 62 -7.81 -7.37 -5.61
N ASP A 63 -8.12 -7.44 -4.32
CA ASP A 63 -9.39 -7.94 -3.83
C ASP A 63 -10.44 -6.83 -3.88
N ILE A 64 -11.34 -6.93 -4.85
CA ILE A 64 -12.38 -5.93 -5.10
C ILE A 64 -13.74 -6.33 -4.48
N THR A 65 -13.78 -7.40 -3.67
CA THR A 65 -15.03 -8.01 -3.14
C THR A 65 -15.97 -6.98 -2.52
N GLU A 66 -15.39 -6.04 -1.76
CA GLU A 66 -16.13 -5.02 -1.00
C GLU A 66 -16.06 -3.62 -1.60
N ILE A 67 -15.45 -3.45 -2.78
CA ILE A 67 -15.45 -2.13 -3.44
C ILE A 67 -16.83 -1.88 -4.04
N ARG A 68 -17.52 -0.86 -3.53
CA ARG A 68 -18.82 -0.41 -4.04
C ARG A 68 -18.74 0.93 -4.76
N ASP A 69 -17.65 1.67 -4.57
CA ASP A 69 -17.42 2.97 -5.19
C ASP A 69 -17.16 2.78 -6.69
N VAL A 70 -18.04 3.36 -7.51
CA VAL A 70 -18.03 3.21 -8.96
C VAL A 70 -16.82 3.88 -9.60
N ASP A 71 -16.33 4.99 -9.04
CA ASP A 71 -15.14 5.67 -9.58
C ASP A 71 -13.89 4.83 -9.29
N VAL A 72 -13.83 4.22 -8.10
CA VAL A 72 -12.73 3.30 -7.73
C VAL A 72 -12.74 2.08 -8.66
N LEU A 73 -13.90 1.45 -8.85
CA LEU A 73 -14.04 0.32 -9.78
C LEU A 73 -13.70 0.68 -11.23
N SER A 74 -14.08 1.89 -11.67
CA SER A 74 -13.72 2.43 -12.98
C SER A 74 -12.22 2.64 -13.10
N ARG A 75 -11.53 3.23 -12.11
CA ARG A 75 -10.06 3.38 -12.13
C ARG A 75 -9.31 2.05 -12.10
N LEU A 76 -9.89 1.04 -11.46
CA LEU A 76 -9.35 -0.32 -11.42
C LEU A 76 -9.59 -1.12 -12.72
N SER A 77 -10.36 -0.58 -13.66
CA SER A 77 -10.76 -1.23 -14.91
C SER A 77 -10.49 -0.32 -16.10
N LYS A 78 -10.48 -0.83 -17.35
CA LYS A 78 -10.39 0.07 -18.53
C LYS A 78 -11.72 0.71 -18.93
N THR A 79 -12.79 0.48 -18.16
CA THR A 79 -14.12 1.00 -18.46
C THR A 79 -14.19 2.49 -18.20
N ASP A 80 -14.22 3.26 -19.29
CA ASP A 80 -14.38 4.70 -19.39
C ASP A 80 -13.28 5.53 -18.72
N ALA A 81 -12.05 5.44 -19.24
CA ALA A 81 -10.97 6.39 -18.92
C ALA A 81 -11.36 7.86 -19.14
N GLU A 82 -12.38 8.13 -19.96
CA GLU A 82 -12.97 9.46 -20.17
C GLU A 82 -13.86 9.93 -19.00
N ASN A 83 -14.41 9.01 -18.20
CA ASN A 83 -15.29 9.30 -17.05
C ASN A 83 -14.62 9.05 -15.70
N ALA A 84 -13.46 8.37 -15.65
CA ALA A 84 -12.70 8.24 -14.42
C ALA A 84 -12.31 9.64 -13.92
N ALA A 85 -12.70 9.99 -12.69
CA ALA A 85 -12.31 11.26 -12.09
C ALA A 85 -10.79 11.46 -12.19
N SER A 86 -10.30 12.69 -12.29
CA SER A 86 -8.85 12.92 -12.30
C SER A 86 -8.25 12.54 -10.94
N ILE A 87 -6.97 12.16 -10.89
CA ILE A 87 -6.22 12.18 -9.62
C ILE A 87 -6.23 13.63 -9.11
N GLN A 88 -6.28 13.80 -7.78
CA GLN A 88 -6.13 15.11 -7.16
C GLN A 88 -4.88 15.82 -7.71
N ALA A 89 -5.07 17.01 -8.27
CA ALA A 89 -3.95 17.79 -8.81
C ALA A 89 -3.17 18.44 -7.67
N VAL A 90 -1.86 18.17 -7.61
CA VAL A 90 -0.92 18.79 -6.67
C VAL A 90 0.28 19.28 -7.47
N THR A 91 0.79 20.47 -7.15
CA THR A 91 2.00 21.00 -7.77
C THR A 91 3.19 20.69 -6.87
N TYR A 92 4.16 19.96 -7.40
CA TYR A 92 5.36 19.60 -6.65
C TYR A 92 6.56 20.47 -7.06
N PRO A 93 7.45 20.81 -6.11
CA PRO A 93 8.71 21.47 -6.42
C PRO A 93 9.58 20.67 -7.40
N SER A 94 10.34 21.35 -8.24
CA SER A 94 11.33 20.72 -9.14
C SER A 94 12.70 20.50 -8.49
N LYS A 95 12.87 20.96 -7.26
CA LYS A 95 14.08 20.85 -6.43
C LYS A 95 13.70 20.73 -4.96
N VAL A 96 14.65 20.26 -4.15
CA VAL A 96 14.59 20.31 -2.68
C VAL A 96 14.89 21.71 -2.17
N GLU A 97 14.25 22.12 -1.07
CA GLU A 97 14.40 23.46 -0.47
C GLU A 97 14.72 23.42 1.03
N HIS A 98 14.57 22.27 1.69
CA HIS A 98 14.70 22.10 3.14
C HIS A 98 15.86 21.17 3.55
N VAL A 99 16.93 21.17 2.76
CA VAL A 99 18.07 20.24 2.90
C VAL A 99 18.73 20.29 4.27
N ASP A 100 19.03 21.47 4.81
CA ASP A 100 19.72 21.58 6.10
C ASP A 100 18.87 21.04 7.27
N GLU A 101 17.55 21.25 7.22
CA GLU A 101 16.62 20.72 8.22
C GLU A 101 16.50 19.20 8.12
N ALA A 102 16.35 18.68 6.90
CA ALA A 102 16.29 17.25 6.63
C ALA A 102 17.58 16.54 7.05
N GLU A 103 18.75 17.05 6.65
CA GLU A 103 20.05 16.47 7.02
C GLU A 103 20.31 16.54 8.53
N GLY A 104 19.86 17.61 9.19
CA GLY A 104 19.89 17.71 10.66
C GLY A 104 19.12 16.58 11.35
N LEU A 105 17.96 16.20 10.82
CA LEU A 105 17.17 15.08 11.31
C LEU A 105 17.78 13.73 10.90
N ILE A 106 18.18 13.58 9.64
CA ILE A 106 18.83 12.38 9.10
C ILE A 106 20.09 12.01 9.88
N SER A 107 20.84 12.99 10.40
CA SER A 107 22.02 12.73 11.23
C SER A 107 21.73 11.88 12.48
N LYS A 108 20.47 11.80 12.90
CA LYS A 108 19.99 10.99 14.04
C LYS A 108 19.53 9.59 13.63
N ALA A 109 19.43 9.29 12.33
CA ALA A 109 18.99 8.00 11.83
C ALA A 109 19.99 6.89 12.15
N SER A 110 19.48 5.71 12.51
CA SER A 110 20.29 4.54 12.83
C SER A 110 19.62 3.25 12.38
N SER A 111 20.42 2.25 12.03
CA SER A 111 19.93 0.89 11.78
C SER A 111 19.78 0.06 13.06
N THR A 112 20.27 0.52 14.22
CA THR A 112 20.29 -0.27 15.46
C THR A 112 18.88 -0.63 15.94
N ASN A 113 17.96 0.34 15.97
CA ASN A 113 16.58 0.07 16.35
C ASN A 113 15.85 -0.78 15.30
N PRO A 114 15.89 -0.45 13.99
CA PRO A 114 15.41 -1.33 12.93
C PRO A 114 15.88 -2.78 13.03
N GLN A 115 17.17 -3.01 13.34
CA GLN A 115 17.73 -4.34 13.56
C GLN A 115 17.03 -5.10 14.67
N SER A 116 16.72 -4.45 15.80
CA SER A 116 16.02 -5.10 16.90
C SER A 116 14.54 -5.33 16.60
N TRP A 117 13.88 -4.34 16.00
CA TRP A 117 12.46 -4.43 15.64
C TRP A 117 12.21 -5.50 14.59
N LEU A 118 13.05 -5.56 13.55
CA LEU A 118 12.91 -6.54 12.48
C LEU A 118 13.17 -7.96 12.99
N ARG A 119 14.13 -8.14 13.90
CA ARG A 119 14.34 -9.43 14.57
C ARG A 119 13.09 -9.88 15.33
N THR A 120 12.35 -8.95 15.92
CA THR A 120 11.09 -9.27 16.61
C THR A 120 9.98 -9.64 15.61
N LEU A 121 9.79 -8.84 14.57
CA LEU A 121 8.80 -9.10 13.51
C LEU A 121 9.03 -10.45 12.82
N THR A 122 10.29 -10.79 12.55
CA THR A 122 10.67 -12.05 11.90
C THR A 122 10.58 -13.26 12.84
N ASN A 123 10.54 -13.07 14.17
CA ASN A 123 10.41 -14.19 15.12
C ASN A 123 8.97 -14.71 15.26
N TYR A 124 7.95 -13.94 14.87
CA TYR A 124 6.60 -14.47 14.74
C TYR A 124 6.60 -15.57 13.67
N ASN A 125 5.84 -16.66 13.88
CA ASN A 125 5.76 -17.73 12.89
C ASN A 125 5.34 -17.19 11.52
N THR A 126 4.32 -16.35 11.50
CA THR A 126 3.89 -15.58 10.34
C THR A 126 3.21 -14.30 10.79
N ARG A 127 3.24 -13.26 9.94
CA ARG A 127 2.44 -12.06 10.12
C ARG A 127 1.20 -12.03 9.23
N HIS A 128 0.82 -13.16 8.62
CA HIS A 128 -0.38 -13.28 7.78
C HIS A 128 -1.64 -12.72 8.46
N TYR A 129 -2.42 -11.93 7.73
CA TYR A 129 -3.53 -11.13 8.26
C TYR A 129 -4.68 -11.93 8.90
N GLN A 130 -4.84 -13.21 8.53
CA GLN A 130 -5.81 -14.13 9.14
C GLN A 130 -5.24 -14.95 10.32
N SER A 131 -3.93 -14.88 10.58
CA SER A 131 -3.29 -15.68 11.62
C SER A 131 -3.36 -15.02 13.00
N SER A 132 -3.36 -15.83 14.06
CA SER A 132 -3.26 -15.31 15.43
C SER A 132 -1.92 -14.62 15.68
N THR A 133 -0.82 -15.12 15.11
CA THR A 133 0.51 -14.49 15.20
C THR A 133 0.58 -13.17 14.43
N GLY A 134 -0.18 -13.00 13.35
CA GLY A 134 -0.34 -11.75 12.62
C GLY A 134 -1.03 -10.67 13.46
N THR A 135 -2.10 -11.03 14.18
CA THR A 135 -2.75 -10.13 15.16
C THR A 135 -1.82 -9.77 16.31
N GLN A 136 -1.03 -10.73 16.82
CA GLN A 136 -0.03 -10.48 17.87
C GLN A 136 1.10 -9.56 17.38
N ALA A 137 1.58 -9.75 16.15
CA ALA A 137 2.59 -8.89 15.54
C ALA A 137 2.09 -7.46 15.36
N ALA A 138 0.85 -7.27 14.89
CA ALA A 138 0.23 -5.95 14.80
C ALA A 138 0.04 -5.30 16.18
N THR A 139 -0.31 -6.08 17.21
CA THR A 139 -0.41 -5.58 18.59
C THR A 139 0.95 -5.12 19.12
N TRP A 140 2.00 -5.90 18.87
CA TRP A 140 3.37 -5.53 19.24
C TRP A 140 3.83 -4.27 18.50
N LEU A 141 3.58 -4.20 17.18
CA LEU A 141 3.96 -3.07 16.36
C LEU A 141 3.23 -1.80 16.83
N PHE A 142 1.93 -1.87 17.12
CA PHE A 142 1.16 -0.75 17.65
C PHE A 142 1.75 -0.22 18.97
N ASN A 143 2.11 -1.10 19.90
CA ASN A 143 2.73 -0.71 21.16
C ASN A 143 4.14 -0.10 20.94
N THR A 144 4.90 -0.64 19.99
CA THR A 144 6.23 -0.12 19.64
C THR A 144 6.13 1.26 19.01
N VAL A 145 5.21 1.46 18.05
CA VAL A 145 4.90 2.75 17.44
C VAL A 145 4.50 3.76 18.50
N LYS A 146 3.62 3.39 19.45
CA LYS A 146 3.24 4.26 20.58
C LYS A 146 4.43 4.64 21.45
N SER A 147 5.31 3.68 21.75
CA SER A 147 6.52 3.94 22.55
C SER A 147 7.45 4.92 21.84
N VAL A 148 7.70 4.71 20.54
CA VAL A 148 8.53 5.59 19.72
C VAL A 148 7.92 6.99 19.60
N ALA A 149 6.62 7.07 19.31
CA ALA A 149 5.88 8.32 19.19
C ALA A 149 5.87 9.14 20.48
N SER A 150 5.95 8.50 21.66
CA SER A 150 5.88 9.17 22.95
C SER A 150 7.00 10.20 23.22
N ALA A 151 8.09 10.17 22.43
CA ALA A 151 9.13 11.21 22.45
C ALA A 151 8.59 12.60 22.05
N ASN A 152 7.47 12.65 21.31
CA ASN A 152 6.75 13.88 20.99
C ASN A 152 5.27 13.72 21.35
N SER A 153 4.83 14.42 22.40
CA SER A 153 3.46 14.33 22.93
C SER A 153 2.36 14.79 21.97
N ALA A 154 2.71 15.45 20.87
CA ALA A 154 1.74 15.83 19.83
C ALA A 154 1.37 14.64 18.92
N ILE A 155 2.21 13.62 18.84
CA ILE A 155 1.97 12.47 17.97
C ILE A 155 0.88 11.59 18.57
N THR A 156 -0.14 11.28 17.77
CA THR A 156 -1.19 10.32 18.14
C THR A 156 -1.02 9.02 17.38
N VAL A 157 -1.42 7.89 17.97
CA VAL A 157 -1.33 6.57 17.34
C VAL A 157 -2.65 5.84 17.52
N ARG A 158 -3.23 5.35 16.42
CA ARG A 158 -4.51 4.62 16.42
C ARG A 158 -4.43 3.36 15.57
N GLN A 159 -5.33 2.43 15.84
CA GLN A 159 -5.58 1.27 15.00
C GLN A 159 -6.78 1.54 14.08
N VAL A 160 -6.73 1.00 12.86
CA VAL A 160 -7.87 0.89 11.96
C VAL A 160 -8.32 -0.56 11.95
N THR A 161 -9.59 -0.78 12.26
CA THR A 161 -10.20 -2.12 12.27
C THR A 161 -10.73 -2.47 10.89
N HIS A 162 -10.57 -3.73 10.51
CA HIS A 162 -11.00 -4.27 9.22
C HIS A 162 -11.99 -5.43 9.42
N SER A 163 -12.46 -6.02 8.32
CA SER A 163 -13.26 -7.26 8.34
C SER A 163 -12.45 -8.51 8.77
N PHE A 164 -11.13 -8.36 8.93
CA PHE A 164 -10.19 -9.36 9.43
C PHE A 164 -9.50 -8.88 10.70
N ASN A 165 -8.89 -9.81 11.45
CA ASN A 165 -8.43 -9.55 12.83
C ASN A 165 -7.20 -8.65 12.93
N GLN A 166 -6.34 -8.63 11.92
CA GLN A 166 -5.13 -7.81 11.93
C GLN A 166 -5.49 -6.35 11.61
N PRO A 167 -5.26 -5.39 12.52
CA PRO A 167 -5.54 -3.98 12.25
C PRO A 167 -4.43 -3.34 11.42
N SER A 168 -4.74 -2.24 10.72
CA SER A 168 -3.72 -1.28 10.29
C SER A 168 -3.40 -0.31 11.44
N ILE A 169 -2.22 0.32 11.41
CA ILE A 169 -1.78 1.29 12.42
C ILE A 169 -1.49 2.62 11.72
N ILE A 170 -1.93 3.72 12.33
CA ILE A 170 -1.67 5.07 11.84
C ILE A 170 -1.10 5.89 12.99
N ALA A 171 0.10 6.45 12.78
CA ALA A 171 0.67 7.47 13.64
C ALA A 171 0.61 8.83 12.94
N THR A 172 0.04 9.83 13.61
CA THR A 172 -0.18 11.18 13.06
C THR A 172 0.66 12.18 13.83
N LEU A 173 1.60 12.85 13.15
CA LEU A 173 2.33 14.02 13.63
C LEU A 173 1.62 15.28 13.09
N PRO A 174 0.91 16.03 13.93
CA PRO A 174 0.12 17.17 13.47
C PRO A 174 1.01 18.29 12.92
N GLY A 175 0.59 18.85 11.79
CA GLY A 175 1.14 20.07 11.22
C GLY A 175 0.34 21.31 11.60
N THR A 176 0.66 22.42 10.94
CA THR A 176 -0.13 23.66 10.99
C THR A 176 -1.40 23.61 10.11
N THR A 177 -1.43 22.70 9.13
CA THR A 177 -2.59 22.41 8.28
C THR A 177 -3.02 20.95 8.49
N ASP A 178 -4.28 20.65 8.13
CA ASP A 178 -4.82 19.28 8.12
C ASP A 178 -4.51 18.51 6.83
N ASP A 179 -3.75 19.13 5.91
CA ASP A 179 -3.33 18.50 4.65
C ASP A 179 -2.32 17.38 4.92
N LEU A 180 -2.46 16.25 4.24
CA LEU A 180 -1.77 15.02 4.59
C LEU A 180 -0.59 14.71 3.66
N ILE A 181 0.56 14.50 4.28
CA ILE A 181 1.75 13.86 3.71
C ILE A 181 1.88 12.49 4.36
N ILE A 182 1.80 11.43 3.55
CA ILE A 182 1.69 10.06 4.05
C ILE A 182 2.90 9.26 3.59
N VAL A 183 3.50 8.51 4.51
CA VAL A 183 4.37 7.37 4.17
C VAL A 183 3.76 6.09 4.72
N GLY A 184 3.85 4.99 3.98
CA GLY A 184 3.28 3.72 4.40
C GLY A 184 4.13 2.51 4.03
N ALA A 185 3.86 1.42 4.72
CA ALA A 185 4.37 0.07 4.47
C ALA A 185 3.29 -0.92 4.93
N HIS A 186 3.29 -2.15 4.44
CA HIS A 186 2.44 -3.19 5.05
C HIS A 186 3.19 -3.94 6.15
N LEU A 187 2.44 -4.46 7.12
CA LEU A 187 2.97 -5.14 8.29
C LEU A 187 2.82 -6.66 8.22
N ASP A 188 1.98 -7.17 7.33
CA ASP A 188 1.77 -8.60 7.19
C ASP A 188 2.91 -9.29 6.45
N SER A 189 2.76 -10.59 6.26
CA SER A 189 3.68 -11.43 5.49
C SER A 189 2.95 -12.67 5.03
N THR A 190 3.38 -13.27 3.92
CA THR A 190 2.77 -14.49 3.43
C THR A 190 3.78 -15.55 2.98
N THR A 191 3.36 -16.80 3.08
CA THR A 191 3.85 -17.93 2.27
C THR A 191 2.67 -18.82 1.88
N GLY A 192 1.48 -18.22 1.79
CA GLY A 192 0.24 -18.83 1.31
C GLY A 192 -0.75 -19.34 2.35
N SER A 193 -0.31 -19.67 3.56
CA SER A 193 -1.21 -20.11 4.62
C SER A 193 -0.97 -19.35 5.91
N SER A 194 -2.05 -19.07 6.64
CA SER A 194 -2.04 -18.45 7.97
C SER A 194 -1.31 -19.26 9.04
N SER A 195 -0.94 -20.51 8.75
CA SER A 195 -0.17 -21.39 9.64
C SER A 195 1.28 -21.61 9.19
N SER A 196 1.60 -21.29 7.93
CA SER A 196 2.93 -21.54 7.37
C SER A 196 3.95 -20.52 7.87
N ARG A 197 5.20 -20.95 7.97
CA ARG A 197 6.31 -20.10 8.41
C ARG A 197 6.60 -19.03 7.35
N SER A 198 6.30 -17.77 7.67
CA SER A 198 6.59 -16.60 6.85
C SER A 198 7.33 -15.56 7.69
N PRO A 199 8.67 -15.51 7.65
CA PRO A 199 9.41 -14.50 8.39
C PRO A 199 9.21 -13.10 7.82
N GLY A 200 9.03 -12.96 6.50
CA GLY A 200 8.72 -11.69 5.84
C GLY A 200 9.69 -10.59 6.25
N ALA A 201 10.99 -10.88 6.20
CA ALA A 201 12.00 -9.97 6.71
C ALA A 201 12.13 -8.77 5.80
N ASP A 202 12.26 -9.02 4.50
CA ASP A 202 12.33 -7.97 3.51
C ASP A 202 10.94 -7.53 3.09
N ASP A 203 10.03 -8.49 2.93
CA ASP A 203 8.65 -8.29 2.48
C ASP A 203 7.64 -8.54 3.63
N ASN A 204 7.12 -7.50 4.29
CA ASN A 204 7.61 -6.12 4.29
C ASN A 204 8.05 -5.66 5.68
N GLY A 205 8.77 -6.54 6.36
CA GLY A 205 9.40 -6.22 7.64
C GLY A 205 10.36 -5.03 7.52
N SER A 206 11.11 -4.95 6.41
CA SER A 206 12.12 -3.93 6.15
C SER A 206 11.50 -2.53 5.96
N GLY A 207 10.46 -2.39 5.15
CA GLY A 207 9.71 -1.14 4.98
C GLY A 207 9.01 -0.73 6.27
N SER A 208 8.40 -1.69 6.97
CA SER A 208 7.78 -1.46 8.29
C SER A 208 8.75 -0.84 9.30
N VAL A 209 9.99 -1.34 9.41
CA VAL A 209 10.99 -0.76 10.34
C VAL A 209 11.65 0.50 9.81
N THR A 210 11.69 0.69 8.49
CA THR A 210 12.17 1.92 7.83
C THR A 210 11.32 3.11 8.23
N ILE A 211 9.99 3.01 8.06
CA ILE A 211 9.10 4.11 8.39
C ILE A 211 8.95 4.32 9.90
N LEU A 212 9.18 3.28 10.71
CA LEU A 212 9.22 3.38 12.18
C LEU A 212 10.46 4.15 12.67
N GLU A 213 11.62 3.95 12.04
CA GLU A 213 12.81 4.73 12.36
C GLU A 213 12.68 6.18 11.89
N ALA A 214 12.06 6.42 10.74
CA ALA A 214 11.73 7.79 10.31
C ALA A 214 10.80 8.48 11.31
N LEU A 215 9.77 7.80 11.82
CA LEU A 215 8.91 8.31 12.90
C LEU A 215 9.74 8.64 14.15
N ARG A 216 10.65 7.76 14.58
CA ARG A 216 11.51 8.00 15.74
C ARG A 216 12.37 9.25 15.56
N VAL A 217 13.00 9.38 14.38
CA VAL A 217 13.85 10.52 14.04
C VAL A 217 13.07 11.84 14.11
N LEU A 218 11.85 11.90 13.56
CA LEU A 218 11.01 13.11 13.63
C LEU A 218 10.52 13.38 15.06
N ALA A 219 10.12 12.34 15.80
CA ALA A 219 9.61 12.47 17.16
C ALA A 219 10.68 12.99 18.13
N GLU A 220 11.84 12.33 18.20
CA GLU A 220 12.98 12.80 19.01
C GLU A 220 13.62 14.08 18.46
N GLY A 221 13.44 14.33 17.17
CA GLY A 221 13.79 15.58 16.51
C GLY A 221 12.99 16.78 17.00
N GLY A 222 11.82 16.55 17.62
CA GLY A 222 10.87 17.61 17.92
C GLY A 222 10.39 18.33 16.65
N TYR A 223 10.37 17.63 15.51
CA TYR A 223 10.00 18.20 14.22
C TYR A 223 8.55 18.69 14.24
N LYS A 224 8.31 19.85 13.62
CA LYS A 224 7.01 20.51 13.56
C LYS A 224 6.67 20.80 12.11
N PRO A 225 5.96 19.89 11.43
CA PRO A 225 5.71 20.04 10.02
C PRO A 225 4.69 21.16 9.72
N LYS A 226 4.70 21.71 8.50
CA LYS A 226 3.62 22.60 8.02
C LYS A 226 2.38 21.78 7.69
N ASN A 227 2.49 20.78 6.81
CA ASN A 227 1.42 19.83 6.51
C ASN A 227 1.45 18.65 7.49
N THR A 228 0.29 18.11 7.88
CA THR A 228 0.21 16.96 8.79
C THR A 228 0.85 15.71 8.17
N ILE A 229 1.68 15.01 8.95
CA ILE A 229 2.36 13.79 8.50
C ILE A 229 1.70 12.57 9.11
N GLU A 230 1.40 11.56 8.29
CA GLU A 230 0.93 10.25 8.75
C GLU A 230 1.87 9.12 8.34
N PHE A 231 2.09 8.18 9.26
CA PHE A 231 2.82 6.94 9.05
C PHE A 231 1.85 5.77 9.13
N HIS A 232 1.76 4.99 8.06
CA HIS A 232 0.80 3.91 7.92
C HIS A 232 1.48 2.54 7.92
N TRP A 233 0.99 1.62 8.73
CA TRP A 233 1.30 0.20 8.65
C TRP A 233 0.03 -0.55 8.28
N TYR A 234 -0.09 -1.02 7.05
CA TYR A 234 -1.30 -1.67 6.54
C TYR A 234 -1.33 -3.16 6.90
N GLY A 235 -2.48 -3.65 7.34
CA GLY A 235 -2.72 -5.09 7.48
C GLY A 235 -3.32 -5.69 6.19
N GLY A 236 -2.96 -6.93 5.86
CA GLY A 236 -3.59 -7.67 4.77
C GLY A 236 -3.31 -7.15 3.36
N GLU A 237 -2.11 -6.62 3.12
CA GLU A 237 -1.65 -6.30 1.75
C GLU A 237 -1.64 -7.57 0.90
N GLU A 238 -1.11 -8.66 1.46
CA GLU A 238 -0.96 -9.96 0.79
C GLU A 238 -2.29 -10.66 0.52
N GLY A 239 -3.37 -10.16 1.14
CA GLY A 239 -4.74 -10.56 0.90
C GLY A 239 -5.39 -9.88 -0.30
N GLY A 240 -4.65 -9.02 -1.02
CA GLY A 240 -5.13 -8.19 -2.13
C GLY A 240 -5.43 -6.76 -1.71
N LEU A 241 -4.48 -6.11 -1.03
CA LEU A 241 -4.48 -4.70 -0.61
C LEU A 241 -5.61 -4.34 0.37
N LEU A 242 -5.96 -5.27 1.27
CA LEU A 242 -7.18 -5.18 2.07
C LEU A 242 -7.18 -3.96 3.01
N GLY A 243 -6.11 -3.77 3.78
CA GLY A 243 -6.04 -2.70 4.78
C GLY A 243 -5.92 -1.31 4.16
N SER A 244 -5.03 -1.14 3.17
CA SER A 244 -4.84 0.15 2.49
C SER A 244 -6.10 0.56 1.73
N LYS A 245 -6.79 -0.37 1.07
CA LYS A 245 -8.08 -0.11 0.43
C LYS A 245 -9.10 0.44 1.42
N ASP A 246 -9.26 -0.20 2.57
CA ASP A 246 -10.20 0.26 3.59
C ASP A 246 -9.84 1.67 4.10
N VAL A 247 -8.55 1.95 4.32
CA VAL A 247 -8.06 3.27 4.75
C VAL A 247 -8.37 4.34 3.70
N TYR A 248 -8.02 4.12 2.43
CA TYR A 248 -8.20 5.14 1.40
C TYR A 248 -9.65 5.32 0.98
N SER A 249 -10.48 4.29 1.05
CA SER A 249 -11.93 4.45 0.90
C SER A 249 -12.53 5.28 2.05
N GLN A 250 -12.07 5.09 3.29
CA GLN A 250 -12.44 5.98 4.40
C GLN A 250 -11.96 7.42 4.17
N TYR A 251 -10.74 7.61 3.67
CA TYR A 251 -10.20 8.96 3.43
C TYR A 251 -10.97 9.68 2.32
N LYS A 252 -11.32 8.97 1.24
CA LYS A 252 -12.18 9.49 0.16
C LYS A 252 -13.54 9.92 0.70
N THR A 253 -14.22 9.04 1.46
CA THR A 253 -15.54 9.35 2.05
C THR A 253 -15.52 10.48 3.08
N GLN A 254 -14.40 10.66 3.78
CA GLN A 254 -14.18 11.76 4.73
C GLN A 254 -13.68 13.05 4.06
N ASN A 255 -13.51 13.07 2.73
CA ASN A 255 -12.93 14.17 1.97
C ASN A 255 -11.58 14.66 2.55
N LYS A 256 -10.72 13.71 2.95
CA LYS A 256 -9.35 14.03 3.37
C LYS A 256 -8.56 14.60 2.20
N ASN A 257 -7.76 15.63 2.47
CA ASN A 257 -6.84 16.20 1.49
C ASN A 257 -5.48 15.51 1.58
N VAL A 258 -5.21 14.54 0.72
CA VAL A 258 -3.92 13.82 0.67
C VAL A 258 -3.07 14.44 -0.42
N LEU A 259 -2.06 15.21 -0.03
CA LEU A 259 -1.18 15.88 -0.98
C LEU A 259 -0.13 14.93 -1.55
N ALA A 260 0.33 13.96 -0.77
CA ALA A 260 1.29 12.96 -1.24
C ALA A 260 1.21 11.67 -0.41
N PHE A 261 1.25 10.52 -1.08
CA PHE A 261 1.50 9.23 -0.45
C PHE A 261 2.73 8.56 -1.06
N VAL A 262 3.69 8.15 -0.22
CA VAL A 262 4.82 7.30 -0.63
C VAL A 262 4.75 5.95 0.05
N ASN A 263 4.71 4.89 -0.75
CA ASN A 263 4.77 3.52 -0.28
C ASN A 263 6.23 3.03 -0.20
N GLN A 264 6.62 2.48 0.95
CA GLN A 264 7.89 1.81 1.24
C GLN A 264 7.62 0.32 1.34
N ASP A 265 7.86 -0.39 0.25
CA ASP A 265 7.69 -1.84 0.22
C ASP A 265 8.95 -2.50 -0.29
N MET A 266 9.53 -3.35 0.56
CA MET A 266 10.86 -3.91 0.45
C MET A 266 11.95 -2.83 0.40
N THR A 267 12.75 -2.74 1.45
CA THR A 267 13.85 -1.76 1.60
C THR A 267 15.17 -2.44 1.98
N GLY A 268 15.19 -3.76 2.10
CA GLY A 268 16.21 -4.53 2.77
C GLY A 268 17.23 -5.20 1.85
N TYR A 269 17.01 -5.31 0.55
CA TYR A 269 17.87 -6.02 -0.39
C TYR A 269 18.15 -5.20 -1.66
N SER A 270 19.35 -4.64 -1.77
CA SER A 270 19.70 -3.76 -2.90
C SER A 270 21.11 -4.05 -3.43
N PRO A 271 21.28 -5.09 -4.25
CA PRO A 271 22.56 -5.41 -4.89
C PRO A 271 23.10 -4.26 -5.75
N SER A 272 22.24 -3.42 -6.34
CA SER A 272 22.68 -2.24 -7.11
C SER A 272 23.14 -1.07 -6.23
N GLY A 273 22.82 -1.08 -4.93
CA GLY A 273 23.13 0.02 -4.01
C GLY A 273 22.32 1.29 -4.28
N LYS A 274 21.16 1.19 -4.94
CA LYS A 274 20.26 2.32 -5.27
C LYS A 274 18.85 2.03 -4.78
N VAL A 275 18.03 3.07 -4.66
CA VAL A 275 16.58 2.89 -4.55
C VAL A 275 15.97 2.83 -5.96
N ALA A 276 14.86 2.13 -6.11
CA ALA A 276 14.05 2.14 -7.33
C ALA A 276 12.76 2.92 -7.10
N VAL A 277 12.35 3.72 -8.10
CA VAL A 277 11.07 4.43 -8.11
C VAL A 277 10.24 3.88 -9.24
N TYR A 278 9.06 3.35 -8.90
CA TYR A 278 8.17 2.68 -9.84
C TYR A 278 7.29 3.69 -10.58
N THR A 279 6.82 3.31 -11.78
CA THR A 279 6.26 4.27 -12.76
C THR A 279 4.88 3.90 -13.28
N ASP A 280 4.30 2.79 -12.84
CA ASP A 280 2.95 2.32 -13.12
C ASP A 280 2.07 2.40 -11.87
N TYR A 281 0.78 2.69 -12.04
CA TYR A 281 -0.20 2.89 -10.96
C TYR A 281 0.17 3.96 -9.92
N VAL A 282 0.89 5.00 -10.38
CA VAL A 282 1.39 6.13 -9.57
C VAL A 282 1.01 7.48 -10.20
N ASP A 283 1.06 8.55 -9.41
CA ASP A 283 0.99 9.92 -9.89
C ASP A 283 2.36 10.37 -10.45
N SER A 284 2.39 10.75 -11.73
CA SER A 284 3.64 11.08 -12.42
C SER A 284 4.34 12.34 -11.90
N ALA A 285 3.59 13.31 -11.38
CA ALA A 285 4.15 14.55 -10.85
C ALA A 285 4.81 14.29 -9.48
N LEU A 286 4.12 13.55 -8.60
CA LEU A 286 4.68 13.09 -7.33
C LEU A 286 5.88 12.18 -7.56
N THR A 287 5.78 11.25 -8.51
CA THR A 287 6.90 10.36 -8.88
C THR A 287 8.13 11.16 -9.30
N SER A 288 7.96 12.22 -10.10
CA SER A 288 9.07 13.08 -10.51
C SER A 288 9.71 13.79 -9.31
N TYR A 289 8.89 14.29 -8.38
CA TYR A 289 9.36 14.92 -7.15
C TYR A 289 10.08 13.95 -6.22
N VAL A 290 9.53 12.75 -6.02
CA VAL A 290 10.15 11.66 -5.25
C VAL A 290 11.53 11.31 -5.81
N ARG A 291 11.72 11.33 -7.14
CA ARG A 291 13.04 11.10 -7.75
C ARG A 291 14.04 12.20 -7.44
N VAL A 292 13.61 13.46 -7.40
CA VAL A 292 14.45 14.60 -6.99
C VAL A 292 14.89 14.44 -5.54
N VAL A 293 13.94 14.16 -4.64
CA VAL A 293 14.20 13.91 -3.21
C VAL A 293 15.13 12.70 -3.01
N ALA A 294 14.86 11.58 -3.68
CA ALA A 294 15.69 10.38 -3.60
C ALA A 294 17.12 10.66 -4.07
N THR A 295 17.30 11.42 -5.15
CA THR A 295 18.64 11.78 -5.63
C THR A 295 19.41 12.58 -4.58
N GLN A 296 18.76 13.54 -3.93
CA GLN A 296 19.37 14.35 -2.87
C GLN A 296 19.79 13.49 -1.67
N TYR A 297 18.86 12.73 -1.08
CA TYR A 297 19.06 12.11 0.23
C TYR A 297 19.65 10.70 0.19
N THR A 298 19.78 10.11 -1.01
CA THR A 298 20.46 8.81 -1.19
C THR A 298 21.79 8.93 -1.93
N GLY A 299 22.13 10.12 -2.45
CA GLY A 299 23.39 10.40 -3.13
C GLY A 299 23.51 9.81 -4.54
N SER A 300 22.45 9.21 -5.09
CA SER A 300 22.44 8.68 -6.45
C SER A 300 21.05 8.76 -7.09
N ALA A 301 21.00 8.93 -8.41
CA ALA A 301 19.74 8.92 -9.13
C ALA A 301 19.07 7.54 -9.01
N PRO A 302 17.76 7.49 -8.66
CA PRO A 302 17.07 6.22 -8.49
C PRO A 302 16.85 5.50 -9.82
N SER A 303 16.86 4.17 -9.76
CA SER A 303 16.42 3.32 -10.88
C SER A 303 14.94 3.56 -11.17
N SER A 304 14.50 3.22 -12.38
CA SER A 304 13.08 3.22 -12.76
C SER A 304 12.64 1.79 -13.04
N SER A 305 11.46 1.42 -12.56
CA SER A 305 10.89 0.08 -12.75
C SER A 305 9.37 0.14 -12.92
N LYS A 306 8.78 -1.03 -13.20
CA LYS A 306 7.35 -1.31 -13.15
C LYS A 306 7.12 -2.62 -12.39
N CYS A 307 5.97 -2.79 -11.74
CA CYS A 307 5.62 -4.05 -11.08
C CYS A 307 4.32 -4.68 -11.55
N GLY A 308 3.52 -3.96 -12.35
CA GLY A 308 2.22 -4.43 -12.81
C GLY A 308 1.10 -4.19 -11.80
N TYR A 309 -0.07 -4.75 -12.14
CA TYR A 309 -1.34 -4.51 -11.45
C TYR A 309 -1.33 -5.04 -10.02
N GLY A 310 -1.96 -4.33 -9.08
CA GLY A 310 -2.14 -4.82 -7.71
C GLY A 310 -0.83 -5.17 -7.01
N CYS A 311 0.19 -4.36 -7.25
CA CYS A 311 1.56 -4.63 -6.83
C CYS A 311 1.83 -4.35 -5.35
N SER A 312 1.29 -3.25 -4.80
CA SER A 312 1.37 -2.91 -3.38
C SER A 312 0.39 -1.76 -3.05
N ASP A 313 0.38 -1.29 -1.80
CA ASP A 313 -0.62 -0.37 -1.23
C ASP A 313 -0.75 1.00 -1.93
N HIS A 314 0.26 1.45 -2.68
CA HIS A 314 0.18 2.64 -3.54
C HIS A 314 -0.98 2.57 -4.54
N ALA A 315 -1.30 1.38 -5.04
CA ALA A 315 -2.42 1.17 -5.95
C ALA A 315 -3.76 1.52 -5.30
N SER A 316 -3.94 1.24 -3.99
CA SER A 316 -5.16 1.60 -3.23
C SER A 316 -5.35 3.11 -3.11
N ALA A 317 -4.29 3.88 -2.88
CA ALA A 317 -4.35 5.34 -2.85
C ALA A 317 -4.69 5.91 -4.24
N ASN A 318 -3.96 5.44 -5.26
CA ASN A 318 -4.14 5.86 -6.65
C ASN A 318 -5.56 5.56 -7.16
N SER A 319 -6.08 4.36 -6.88
CA SER A 319 -7.44 3.97 -7.27
C SER A 319 -8.53 4.72 -6.50
N ASN A 320 -8.22 5.34 -5.36
CA ASN A 320 -9.15 6.23 -4.64
C ASN A 320 -9.00 7.71 -5.03
N GLY A 321 -8.13 8.03 -5.99
CA GLY A 321 -7.97 9.39 -6.52
C GLY A 321 -6.87 10.22 -5.86
N PHE A 322 -6.05 9.63 -4.99
CA PHE A 322 -4.99 10.33 -4.28
C PHE A 322 -3.63 10.19 -4.99
N PRO A 323 -2.75 11.21 -4.93
CA PRO A 323 -1.41 11.10 -5.50
C PRO A 323 -0.58 10.09 -4.73
N ALA A 324 -0.09 9.06 -5.43
CA ALA A 324 0.70 7.99 -4.84
C ALA A 324 1.99 7.78 -5.63
N ALA A 325 3.08 7.47 -4.93
CA ALA A 325 4.34 7.04 -5.50
C ALA A 325 4.83 5.80 -4.76
N PHE A 326 5.66 5.01 -5.44
CA PHE A 326 6.18 3.76 -4.91
C PHE A 326 7.70 3.72 -4.99
N VAL A 327 8.33 3.53 -3.83
CA VAL A 327 9.78 3.40 -3.67
C VAL A 327 10.09 2.03 -3.10
N ASN A 328 10.97 1.32 -3.78
CA ASN A 328 11.36 -0.06 -3.49
C ASN A 328 12.89 -0.17 -3.51
N GLU A 329 13.42 -1.26 -2.97
CA GLU A 329 14.85 -1.55 -2.86
C GLU A 329 15.60 -1.69 -4.19
N GLU A 330 14.91 -2.15 -5.24
CA GLU A 330 15.53 -2.58 -6.50
C GLU A 330 14.52 -2.58 -7.66
N VAL A 331 15.02 -2.69 -8.91
CA VAL A 331 14.15 -2.96 -10.06
C VAL A 331 13.53 -4.37 -9.96
N PHE A 332 12.33 -4.54 -10.52
CA PHE A 332 11.48 -5.71 -10.29
C PHE A 332 12.14 -7.04 -10.68
N GLU A 333 12.93 -7.06 -11.74
CA GLU A 333 13.62 -8.26 -12.22
C GLU A 333 14.73 -8.73 -11.26
N ASN A 334 15.21 -7.84 -10.38
CA ASN A 334 16.33 -8.05 -9.48
C ASN A 334 15.93 -7.97 -7.99
N SER A 335 14.64 -7.82 -7.67
CA SER A 335 14.11 -7.84 -6.31
C SER A 335 14.50 -9.13 -5.58
N ASN A 336 14.47 -9.10 -4.24
CA ASN A 336 14.85 -10.24 -3.41
C ASN A 336 14.19 -11.57 -3.88
N PRO A 337 14.99 -12.60 -4.24
CA PRO A 337 14.46 -13.84 -4.79
C PRO A 337 13.75 -14.71 -3.75
N ASN A 338 13.78 -14.34 -2.47
CA ASN A 338 13.22 -15.11 -1.37
C ASN A 338 11.83 -14.63 -0.90
N ILE A 339 11.30 -13.51 -1.43
CA ILE A 339 9.97 -13.01 -1.07
C ILE A 339 8.90 -14.09 -1.18
N HIS A 340 7.89 -14.01 -0.32
CA HIS A 340 6.80 -15.00 -0.19
C HIS A 340 7.26 -16.44 0.08
N THR A 341 8.48 -16.63 0.60
CA THR A 341 9.00 -17.93 1.04
C THR A 341 9.50 -17.88 2.48
N SER A 342 9.67 -19.05 3.10
CA SER A 342 10.26 -19.16 4.44
C SER A 342 11.74 -18.75 4.51
N ARG A 343 12.37 -18.45 3.37
CA ARG A 343 13.77 -18.00 3.26
C ARG A 343 13.93 -16.49 3.27
N ASP A 344 12.84 -15.71 3.15
CA ASP A 344 12.90 -14.27 3.38
C ASP A 344 13.09 -14.02 4.89
N THR A 345 14.36 -13.94 5.31
CA THR A 345 14.78 -14.06 6.70
C THR A 345 15.61 -12.84 7.12
N TYR A 346 15.71 -12.61 8.43
CA TYR A 346 16.48 -11.49 8.97
C TYR A 346 17.91 -11.40 8.40
N ASP A 347 18.56 -12.54 8.18
CA ASP A 347 19.95 -12.60 7.74
C ASP A 347 20.15 -12.23 6.26
N SER A 348 19.08 -12.16 5.45
CA SER A 348 19.18 -11.68 4.05
C SER A 348 19.18 -10.15 3.93
N ILE A 349 18.99 -9.42 5.03
CA ILE A 349 18.85 -7.96 5.02
C ILE A 349 20.21 -7.27 4.92
N GLN A 350 20.32 -6.38 3.94
CA GLN A 350 21.40 -5.44 3.69
C GLN A 350 21.08 -4.11 4.39
N TRP A 351 21.62 -3.91 5.59
CA TRP A 351 21.29 -2.75 6.43
C TRP A 351 21.64 -1.39 5.84
N ASP A 352 22.61 -1.33 4.92
CA ASP A 352 22.90 -0.10 4.17
C ASP A 352 21.74 0.30 3.24
N SER A 353 20.98 -0.68 2.72
CA SER A 353 19.76 -0.43 1.96
C SER A 353 18.68 0.17 2.84
N VAL A 354 18.41 -0.46 4.00
CA VAL A 354 17.42 0.05 4.97
C VAL A 354 17.77 1.47 5.40
N LEU A 355 19.05 1.75 5.71
CA LEU A 355 19.50 3.09 6.08
C LEU A 355 19.31 4.09 4.94
N ARG A 356 19.55 3.70 3.68
CA ARG A 356 19.29 4.55 2.50
C ARG A 356 17.81 4.92 2.39
N HIS A 357 16.91 3.97 2.60
CA HIS A 357 15.47 4.21 2.60
C HIS A 357 15.01 5.06 3.79
N ILE A 358 15.63 4.92 4.98
CA ILE A 358 15.35 5.80 6.12
C ILE A 358 15.72 7.25 5.78
N LYS A 359 16.91 7.47 5.19
CA LYS A 359 17.36 8.82 4.77
C LYS A 359 16.40 9.44 3.76
N PHE A 360 16.04 8.68 2.73
CA PHE A 360 15.03 9.11 1.76
C PHE A 360 13.70 9.45 2.44
N THR A 361 13.20 8.57 3.32
CA THR A 361 11.90 8.75 3.97
C THR A 361 11.88 10.02 4.82
N VAL A 362 12.90 10.26 5.66
CA VAL A 362 13.00 11.49 6.46
C VAL A 362 13.10 12.71 5.55
N GLY A 363 13.94 12.67 4.52
CA GLY A 363 14.08 13.77 3.56
C GLY A 363 12.77 14.07 2.82
N PHE A 364 12.06 13.05 2.36
CA PHE A 364 10.75 13.20 1.73
C PHE A 364 9.74 13.85 2.67
N LEU A 365 9.62 13.36 3.91
CA LEU A 365 8.66 13.87 4.87
C LEU A 365 8.92 15.34 5.24
N VAL A 366 10.19 15.74 5.35
CA VAL A 366 10.57 17.13 5.63
C VAL A 366 10.26 18.04 4.43
N GLU A 367 10.71 17.66 3.24
CA GLU A 367 10.51 18.47 2.02
C GLU A 367 9.03 18.57 1.64
N ALA A 368 8.32 17.43 1.63
CA ALA A 368 6.92 17.36 1.28
C ALA A 368 6.02 18.05 2.31
N SER A 369 6.50 18.28 3.54
CA SER A 369 5.75 19.06 4.53
C SER A 369 5.44 20.48 4.06
N TYR A 370 6.21 21.03 3.13
CA TYR A 370 6.10 22.43 2.69
C TYR A 370 5.32 22.65 1.39
N ILE A 371 4.90 21.57 0.72
CA ILE A 371 4.14 21.67 -0.54
C ILE A 371 2.78 22.37 -0.36
#